data_AF-A0A933QBP7-F1
#
_entry.id   AF-A0A933QBP7-F1
#
_cell.length_a   1.000
_cell.length_b   1.000
_cell.length_c   1.000
_cell.angle_alpha   90.00
_cell.angle_beta   90.00
_cell.angle_gamma   90.00
#
_symmetry.space_group_name_H-M   'P 1'
#
loop_
_entity.id
_entity.type
_entity.pdbx_description
1 polymer ?
#
loop_
_entity_poly.entity_id
_entity_poly.type
_entity_poly.pdbx_seq_one_letter_code
_entity_poly.pdbx_strand_id
1 'polypeptide(L)'
;MKNKKFDPFANLKLDPEEQELNDAIERGEFKVVPLNDAEKERYASYARYTLALEKKEARVNIRLKRSDLDTIRQKANKNGLPYQTLINTILHQYAKGRIKIEL
;
A
#
# COMPACT_ATOMS: atom_id res chain seq x y z
N MET A 1 26.56 9.05 21.61
CA MET A 1 26.76 9.58 20.25
C MET A 1 25.41 10.07 19.74
N LYS A 2 25.31 11.31 19.24
CA LYS A 2 24.02 11.92 18.84
C LYS A 2 23.53 11.24 17.55
N ASN A 3 22.37 10.59 17.58
CA ASN A 3 21.75 10.02 16.38
C ASN A 3 21.43 11.17 15.41
N LYS A 4 22.13 11.22 14.27
CA LYS A 4 21.74 12.09 13.15
C LYS A 4 20.33 11.67 12.73
N LYS A 5 19.37 12.60 12.79
CA LYS A 5 18.02 12.38 12.27
C LYS A 5 18.14 12.03 10.79
N PHE A 6 17.62 10.86 10.39
CA PHE A 6 17.48 10.49 8.99
C PHE A 6 16.47 11.45 8.37
N ASP A 7 16.94 12.29 7.44
CA ASP A 7 16.08 13.13 6.63
C ASP A 7 15.84 12.41 5.30
N PRO A 8 14.65 11.83 5.07
CA PRO A 8 14.33 11.12 3.83
C PRO A 8 14.30 12.04 2.60
N PHE A 9 14.36 13.36 2.78
CA PHE A 9 14.22 14.35 1.72
C PHE A 9 15.52 15.06 1.35
N ALA A 10 16.63 14.76 2.03
CA ALA A 10 17.92 15.47 1.86
C ALA A 10 18.50 15.43 0.44
N ASN A 11 18.07 14.50 -0.42
CA ASN A 11 18.47 14.40 -1.83
C ASN A 11 17.26 14.20 -2.76
N LEU A 12 16.09 14.69 -2.38
CA LEU A 12 14.90 14.59 -3.22
C LEU A 12 15.07 15.47 -4.45
N LYS A 13 15.11 14.87 -5.64
CA LYS A 13 15.07 15.59 -6.91
C LYS A 13 13.61 15.72 -7.32
N LEU A 14 13.10 16.94 -7.21
CA LEU A 14 11.79 17.30 -7.70
C LEU A 14 11.85 17.45 -9.21
N ASP A 15 10.79 17.01 -9.89
CA ASP A 15 10.60 17.39 -11.28
C ASP A 15 10.22 18.89 -11.40
N PRO A 16 10.22 19.46 -12.61
CA PRO A 16 9.93 20.89 -12.77
C PRO A 16 8.55 21.32 -12.24
N GLU A 17 7.53 20.46 -12.32
CA GLU A 17 6.17 20.75 -11.86
C GLU A 17 6.10 20.74 -10.32
N GLU A 18 6.74 19.75 -9.70
CA GLU A 18 6.85 19.64 -8.24
C GLU A 18 7.66 20.80 -7.63
N GLN A 19 8.74 21.22 -8.29
CA GLN A 19 9.55 22.35 -7.84
C GLN A 19 8.74 23.65 -7.93
N GLU A 20 8.03 23.87 -9.04
CA GLU A 20 7.18 25.05 -9.22
C GLU A 20 6.08 25.14 -8.14
N LEU A 21 5.46 24.00 -7.82
CA LEU A 21 4.46 23.92 -6.75
C LEU A 21 5.06 24.26 -5.38
N ASN A 22 6.25 23.73 -5.07
CA ASN A 22 6.94 24.02 -3.82
C ASN A 22 7.29 25.50 -3.71
N ASP A 23 7.85 26.09 -4.77
CA ASP A 23 8.20 27.49 -4.76
C ASP A 23 6.93 28.37 -4.63
N ALA A 24 5.80 27.98 -5.24
CA ALA A 24 4.52 28.67 -5.09
C ALA A 24 3.95 28.59 -3.66
N ILE A 25 4.17 27.47 -2.96
CA ILE A 25 3.87 27.32 -1.53
C ILE A 25 4.76 28.24 -0.69
N GLU A 26 6.08 28.27 -0.94
CA GLU A 26 7.02 29.14 -0.22
C GLU A 26 6.73 30.63 -0.46
N ARG A 27 6.32 30.99 -1.68
CA ARG A 27 5.87 32.35 -2.03
C ARG A 27 4.52 32.72 -1.41
N GLY A 28 3.83 31.79 -0.75
CA GLY A 28 2.56 32.04 -0.07
C GLY A 28 1.40 32.28 -1.03
N GLU A 29 1.48 31.77 -2.26
CA GLU A 29 0.43 31.93 -3.28
C GLU A 29 -0.84 31.15 -2.91
N PHE A 30 -0.71 30.09 -2.11
CA PHE A 30 -1.83 29.29 -1.63
C PHE A 30 -2.37 29.81 -0.30
N LYS A 31 -3.70 29.94 -0.23
CA LYS A 31 -4.41 30.24 1.03
C LYS A 31 -5.01 28.96 1.59
N VAL A 32 -4.80 28.72 2.88
CA VAL A 32 -5.44 27.60 3.58
C VAL A 32 -6.95 27.85 3.60
N VAL A 33 -7.70 26.98 2.93
CA VAL A 33 -9.17 26.99 3.00
C VAL A 33 -9.59 26.07 4.15
N PRO A 34 -10.21 26.59 5.22
CA PRO A 34 -10.67 25.76 6.31
C PRO A 34 -11.82 24.86 5.82
N LEU A 35 -11.65 23.56 6.03
CA LEU A 35 -12.72 22.60 5.76
C LEU A 35 -13.87 22.81 6.76
N ASN A 36 -15.10 22.76 6.26
CA ASN A 36 -16.27 22.70 7.14
C ASN A 36 -16.37 21.32 7.83
N ASP A 37 -17.17 21.21 8.89
CA ASP A 37 -17.25 19.97 9.67
C ASP A 37 -17.81 18.80 8.86
N ALA A 38 -18.69 19.05 7.89
CA ALA A 38 -19.22 18.03 6.99
C ALA A 38 -18.15 17.49 6.02
N GLU A 39 -17.28 18.35 5.49
CA GLU A 39 -16.16 17.97 4.63
C GLU A 39 -15.11 17.19 5.41
N LYS A 40 -14.78 17.62 6.63
CA LYS A 40 -13.88 16.88 7.52
C LYS A 40 -14.41 15.47 7.79
N GLU A 41 -15.69 15.36 8.16
CA GLU A 41 -16.31 14.06 8.41
C GLU A 41 -16.36 13.20 7.15
N ARG A 42 -16.66 13.79 5.99
CA ARG A 42 -16.63 13.10 4.70
C ARG A 42 -15.25 12.51 4.41
N TYR A 43 -14.18 13.30 4.50
CA TYR A 43 -12.83 12.80 4.26
C TYR A 43 -12.40 11.76 5.30
N ALA A 44 -12.76 11.97 6.58
CA ALA A 44 -12.50 10.98 7.63
C ALA A 44 -13.25 9.66 7.39
N SER A 45 -14.46 9.70 6.81
CA SER A 45 -15.22 8.51 6.45
C SER A 45 -14.53 7.71 5.34
N TYR A 46 -14.00 8.38 4.30
CA TYR A 46 -13.25 7.74 3.22
C TYR A 46 -11.96 7.11 3.73
N ALA A 47 -11.19 7.83 4.55
CA ALA A 47 -9.97 7.30 5.15
C ALA A 47 -10.27 6.05 6.00
N ARG A 48 -11.31 6.09 6.84
CA ARG A 48 -11.73 4.93 7.65
C ARG A 48 -12.15 3.74 6.79
N TYR A 49 -12.90 3.99 5.72
CA TYR A 49 -13.33 2.94 4.79
C TYR A 49 -12.14 2.27 4.11
N THR A 50 -11.22 3.05 3.55
CA THR A 50 -10.01 2.50 2.90
C THR A 50 -9.16 1.71 3.89
N LEU A 51 -8.95 2.25 5.10
CA LEU A 51 -8.22 1.52 6.15
C LEU A 51 -8.92 0.21 6.50
N ALA A 52 -10.26 0.20 6.60
CA ALA A 52 -11.01 -1.02 6.88
C ALA A 52 -10.86 -2.06 5.77
N LEU A 53 -10.81 -1.65 4.49
CA LEU A 53 -10.56 -2.56 3.36
C LEU A 53 -9.15 -3.16 3.37
N GLU A 54 -8.15 -2.43 3.86
CA GLU A 54 -6.77 -2.91 3.95
C GLU A 54 -6.51 -3.82 5.15
N LYS A 55 -7.42 -3.86 6.12
CA LYS A 55 -7.30 -4.76 7.27
C LYS A 55 -7.36 -6.22 6.82
N LYS A 56 -6.40 -7.01 7.32
CA LYS A 56 -6.32 -8.46 7.09
C LYS A 56 -7.33 -9.25 7.95
N GLU A 57 -8.59 -8.83 7.97
CA GLU A 57 -9.65 -9.42 8.81
C GLU A 57 -10.46 -10.51 8.10
N ALA A 58 -10.48 -10.50 6.75
CA ALA A 58 -11.17 -11.51 5.97
C ALA A 58 -10.48 -12.88 6.11
N ARG A 59 -11.24 -13.90 6.52
CA ARG A 59 -10.77 -15.29 6.64
C ARG A 59 -11.40 -16.14 5.54
N VAL A 60 -10.58 -16.92 4.85
CA VAL A 60 -11.01 -17.87 3.82
C VAL A 60 -10.44 -19.25 4.14
N ASN A 61 -11.28 -20.29 4.12
CA ASN A 61 -10.84 -21.68 4.26
C ASN A 61 -10.87 -22.36 2.88
N ILE A 62 -9.71 -22.83 2.41
CA ILE A 62 -9.55 -23.42 1.08
C ILE A 62 -9.09 -24.88 1.26
N ARG A 63 -9.84 -25.82 0.67
CA ARG A 63 -9.41 -27.22 0.58
C ARG A 63 -8.49 -27.38 -0.65
N LEU A 64 -7.33 -27.96 -0.44
CA LEU A 64 -6.32 -28.19 -1.47
C LEU A 64 -5.91 -29.66 -1.49
N LYS A 65 -5.51 -30.16 -2.66
CA LYS A 65 -4.84 -31.47 -2.73
C LYS A 65 -3.51 -31.38 -1.98
N ARG A 66 -3.10 -32.49 -1.35
CA ARG A 66 -1.84 -32.53 -0.59
C ARG A 66 -0.63 -32.26 -1.47
N SER A 67 -0.61 -32.82 -2.69
CA SER A 67 0.42 -32.59 -3.71
C SER A 67 0.64 -31.11 -4.03
N ASP A 68 -0.46 -30.36 -4.14
CA ASP A 68 -0.43 -28.96 -4.55
C ASP A 68 0.10 -28.10 -3.40
N LEU A 69 -0.35 -28.37 -2.18
CA LEU A 69 0.14 -27.70 -0.97
C LEU A 69 1.65 -27.91 -0.78
N ASP A 70 2.13 -29.13 -1.00
CA ASP A 70 3.56 -29.44 -0.87
C ASP A 70 4.40 -28.75 -1.96
N THR A 71 3.86 -28.65 -3.18
CA THR A 71 4.50 -27.88 -4.27
C THR A 71 4.56 -26.39 -3.95
N ILE A 72 3.48 -25.81 -3.40
CA ILE A 72 3.45 -24.40 -2.98
C ILE A 72 4.47 -24.17 -1.86
N ARG A 73 4.57 -25.08 -0.88
CA ARG A 73 5.55 -24.96 0.21
C ARG A 73 6.99 -24.96 -0.30
N GLN A 74 7.31 -25.83 -1.25
CA GLN A 74 8.63 -25.85 -1.88
C GLN A 74 8.95 -24.53 -2.60
N LYS A 75 7.99 -23.99 -3.38
CA LYS A 75 8.14 -22.69 -4.05
C LYS A 75 8.33 -21.55 -3.05
N ALA A 76 7.60 -21.56 -1.94
CA ALA A 76 7.71 -20.54 -0.90
C ALA A 76 9.08 -20.58 -0.21
N ASN A 77 9.54 -21.77 0.17
CA ASN A 77 10.87 -21.97 0.76
C ASN A 77 12.00 -21.50 -0.15
N LYS A 78 11.91 -21.77 -1.47
CA LYS A 78 12.89 -21.29 -2.45
C LYS A 78 13.00 -19.76 -2.48
N ASN A 79 11.91 -19.05 -2.19
CA ASN A 79 11.87 -17.59 -2.14
C ASN A 79 12.09 -17.03 -0.71
N GLY A 80 12.39 -17.88 0.28
CA GLY A 80 12.54 -17.46 1.68
C GLY A 80 11.26 -16.91 2.32
N LEU A 81 10.08 -17.30 1.81
CA LEU A 81 8.79 -16.81 2.27
C LEU A 81 7.98 -17.93 2.95
N PRO A 82 7.17 -17.62 3.97
CA PRO A 82 6.14 -18.55 4.46
C PRO A 82 5.16 -18.90 3.32
N TYR A 83 4.72 -20.17 3.25
CA TYR A 83 3.80 -20.60 2.20
C TYR A 83 2.45 -19.85 2.22
N GLN A 84 1.98 -19.47 3.41
CA GLN A 84 0.78 -18.64 3.57
C GLN A 84 0.96 -17.25 2.96
N THR A 85 2.15 -16.65 3.12
CA THR A 85 2.50 -15.37 2.51
C THR A 85 2.49 -15.48 0.99
N LEU A 86 3.08 -16.55 0.42
CA LEU A 86 3.06 -16.78 -1.02
C LEU A 86 1.62 -16.91 -1.57
N ILE A 87 0.76 -17.68 -0.90
CA ILE A 87 -0.65 -17.82 -1.27
C ILE A 87 -1.34 -16.46 -1.25
N ASN A 88 -1.15 -15.68 -0.18
CA ASN A 88 -1.75 -14.35 -0.06
C ASN A 88 -1.25 -13.40 -1.17
N THR A 89 0.04 -13.43 -1.48
CA THR A 89 0.63 -12.64 -2.56
C THR A 89 0.04 -12.98 -3.93
N ILE A 90 -0.20 -14.27 -4.21
CA ILE A 90 -0.85 -14.69 -5.47
C ILE A 90 -2.29 -14.18 -5.52
N LEU A 91 -3.07 -14.38 -4.46
CA LEU A 91 -4.46 -13.90 -4.39
C LEU A 91 -4.54 -12.38 -4.58
N HIS A 92 -3.64 -11.62 -3.95
CA HIS A 92 -3.55 -10.17 -4.10
C HIS A 92 -3.20 -9.74 -5.53
N GLN A 93 -2.23 -10.41 -6.16
CA GLN A 93 -1.87 -10.12 -7.55
C GLN A 93 -3.02 -10.43 -8.51
N TYR A 94 -3.75 -11.51 -8.27
CA TYR A 94 -4.94 -11.87 -9.05
C TYR A 94 -6.04 -10.83 -8.89
N ALA A 95 -6.37 -10.45 -7.65
CA ALA A 95 -7.37 -9.42 -7.36
C ALA A 95 -7.00 -8.05 -7.98
N LYS A 96 -5.72 -7.71 -8.06
CA LYS A 96 -5.22 -6.49 -8.71
C LYS A 96 -5.06 -6.60 -10.23
N GLY A 97 -5.47 -7.71 -10.85
CA GLY A 97 -5.39 -7.92 -12.29
C GLY A 97 -3.98 -8.05 -12.86
N ARG A 98 -2.96 -8.27 -12.01
CA ARG A 98 -1.56 -8.43 -12.43
C ARG A 98 -1.25 -9.81 -12.99
N ILE A 99 -2.06 -10.81 -12.60
CA ILE A 99 -2.01 -12.16 -13.14
C ILE A 99 -3.40 -12.53 -13.67
N LYS A 100 -3.43 -13.23 -14.80
CA LYS A 100 -4.64 -13.78 -15.41
C LYS A 100 -4.58 -15.30 -15.29
N ILE A 101 -5.72 -15.91 -15.00
CA ILE A 101 -5.88 -17.36 -14.96
C ILE A 101 -6.83 -17.70 -16.11
N GLU A 102 -6.42 -18.60 -17.00
CA GLU A 102 -7.30 -19.18 -18.00
C GLU A 102 -8.12 -20.28 -17.31
N LEU A 103 -9.45 -20.20 -17.46
CA LEU A 103 -10.42 -21.11 -16.85
C LEU A 103 -11.00 -22.07 -17.89
#